data_AF-A0A1Z8AA47-F1
#
_entry.id   AF-A0A1Z8AA47-F1
#
_cell.length_a   1.000
_cell.length_b   1.000
_cell.length_c   1.000
_cell.angle_alpha   90.00
_cell.angle_beta   90.00
_cell.angle_gamma   90.00
#
_symmetry.space_group_name_H-M   'P 1'
#
loop_
_entity.id
_entity.type
_entity.pdbx_description
1 polymer ?
#
loop_
_entity_poly.entity_id
_entity_poly.type
_entity_poly.pdbx_seq_one_letter_code
_entity_poly.pdbx_strand_id
1 'polypeptide(L)' 'MSASEANRPFAESGTYVIRPDGSLLLITISNGPSARPELTELLDGMTFTKENNRPPRGTL' A
#
# COMPACT_ATOMS: atom_id res chain seq x y z
N MET A 1 -14.31 -24.04 12.14
CA MET A 1 -13.24 -23.52 11.26
C MET A 1 -12.71 -24.68 10.45
N SER A 2 -12.88 -24.61 9.12
CA SER A 2 -12.44 -25.71 8.24
C SER A 2 -10.92 -25.67 8.03
N ALA A 3 -10.30 -26.74 7.56
CA ALA A 3 -8.86 -26.79 7.26
C ALA A 3 -8.38 -25.75 6.22
N SER A 4 -9.30 -25.08 5.52
CA SER A 4 -9.06 -23.99 4.56
C SER A 4 -8.81 -22.64 5.23
N GLU A 5 -9.32 -22.42 6.44
CA GLU A 5 -9.13 -21.15 7.16
C GLU A 5 -7.79 -21.21 7.90
N ALA A 6 -6.87 -20.33 7.51
CA ALA A 6 -5.52 -20.30 8.05
C ALA A 6 -5.54 -20.05 9.57
N ASN A 7 -5.16 -21.05 10.37
CA ASN A 7 -5.08 -20.96 11.83
C ASN A 7 -3.76 -20.31 12.34
N ARG A 8 -3.12 -19.51 11.48
CA ARG A 8 -1.83 -18.84 11.71
C ARG A 8 -1.94 -17.37 11.31
N PRO A 9 -1.10 -16.48 11.86
CA PRO A 9 -1.00 -15.12 11.36
C PRO A 9 -0.81 -15.11 9.83
N PHE A 10 -1.63 -14.32 9.15
CA PHE A 10 -1.59 -14.13 7.71
C PHE A 10 -1.29 -12.66 7.41
N ALA A 11 -0.50 -12.42 6.36
CA ALA A 11 -0.20 -11.06 5.94
C ALA A 11 -1.39 -10.48 5.18
N GLU A 12 -1.96 -9.39 5.68
CA GLU A 12 -3.03 -8.71 5.00
C GLU A 12 -2.58 -8.20 3.62
N SER A 13 -3.50 -8.26 2.66
CA SER A 13 -3.21 -7.74 1.32
C SER A 13 -3.12 -6.22 1.37
N GLY A 14 -2.23 -5.65 0.55
CA GLY A 14 -2.05 -4.22 0.51
C GLY A 14 -1.21 -3.72 -0.64
N THR A 15 -1.30 -2.42 -0.88
CA THR A 15 -0.49 -1.68 -1.84
C THR A 15 0.52 -0.85 -1.07
N TYR A 16 1.79 -1.00 -1.44
CA TYR A 16 2.92 -0.32 -0.80
C TYR A 16 3.68 0.47 -1.87
N VAL A 17 3.86 1.77 -1.64
CA VAL A 17 4.70 2.62 -2.48
C VAL A 17 5.98 2.91 -1.73
N ILE A 18 7.08 2.34 -2.22
CA ILE A 18 8.41 2.42 -1.60
C ILE A 18 9.29 3.30 -2.48
N ARG A 19 9.99 4.25 -1.87
CA ARG A 19 10.97 5.10 -2.57
C ARG A 19 12.30 4.36 -2.79
N PRO A 20 13.16 4.85 -3.71
CA PRO A 20 14.49 4.27 -3.91
C PRO A 20 15.39 4.24 -2.67
N ASP A 21 15.18 5.15 -1.71
CA ASP A 21 15.90 5.19 -0.43
C ASP A 21 15.35 4.20 0.63
N GLY A 22 14.33 3.42 0.27
CA GLY A 22 13.68 2.46 1.15
C GLY A 22 12.58 3.04 2.05
N SER A 23 12.34 4.36 2.00
CA SER A 23 11.25 4.98 2.78
C SER A 23 9.87 4.64 2.22
N LEU A 24 8.89 4.48 3.11
CA LEU A 24 7.49 4.27 2.75
C LEU A 24 6.82 5.60 2.42
N LEU A 25 6.23 5.69 1.23
CA LEU A 25 5.47 6.87 0.81
C LEU A 25 3.97 6.71 1.08
N LEU A 26 3.43 5.53 0.81
CA LEU A 26 2.01 5.23 0.92
C LEU A 26 1.81 3.76 1.22
N ILE A 27 0.87 3.47 2.11
CA ILE A 27 0.45 2.12 2.48
C ILE A 27 -1.07 2.08 2.48
N THR A 28 -1.66 1.11 1.78
CA THR A 28 -3.07 0.74 1.93
C THR A 28 -3.14 -0.72 2.36
N ILE A 29 -3.75 -1.03 3.50
CA ILE A 29 -3.96 -2.40 3.97
C ILE A 29 -5.46 -2.68 3.96
N SER A 30 -5.86 -3.82 3.41
CA SER A 30 -7.25 -4.25 3.37
C SER A 30 -7.38 -5.72 3.72
N ASN A 31 -8.29 -6.00 4.66
CA ASN A 31 -8.77 -7.34 5.00
C ASN A 31 -9.97 -7.78 4.15
N GLY A 32 -10.47 -6.92 3.27
CA GLY A 32 -11.46 -7.25 2.25
C GLY A 32 -10.79 -7.63 0.93
N PRO A 33 -11.30 -8.65 0.19
CA PRO A 33 -10.64 -9.18 -1.02
C PRO A 33 -10.53 -8.17 -2.18
N SER A 34 -11.35 -7.11 -2.15
CA SER A 34 -11.48 -6.16 -3.27
C SER A 34 -11.03 -4.73 -2.94
N ALA A 35 -10.70 -4.42 -1.69
CA ALA A 35 -10.34 -3.05 -1.33
C ALA A 35 -8.86 -2.78 -1.70
N ARG A 36 -8.67 -2.33 -2.94
CA ARG A 36 -7.41 -1.81 -3.48
C ARG A 36 -7.66 -0.40 -4.00
N PRO A 37 -6.64 0.47 -4.01
CA PRO A 37 -6.77 1.79 -4.64
C PRO A 37 -7.09 1.64 -6.13
N GLU A 38 -7.82 2.62 -6.68
CA GLU A 38 -7.96 2.76 -8.13
C GLU A 38 -6.57 3.09 -8.72
N LEU A 39 -6.16 2.34 -9.74
CA LEU A 39 -4.76 2.35 -10.20
C LEU A 39 -4.40 3.63 -10.95
N THR A 40 -5.37 4.26 -11.63
CA THR A 40 -5.19 5.51 -12.36
C THR A 40 -4.95 6.66 -11.39
N GLU A 41 -5.80 6.80 -10.37
CA GLU A 41 -5.65 7.79 -9.30
C GLU A 41 -4.35 7.59 -8.52
N LEU A 42 -3.97 6.34 -8.26
CA LEU A 42 -2.69 6.03 -7.61
C LEU A 42 -1.51 6.49 -8.49
N LEU A 43 -1.54 6.19 -9.79
CA LEU A 43 -0.48 6.61 -10.72
C LEU A 43 -0.38 8.13 -10.83
N ASP A 44 -1.51 8.83 -10.91
CA ASP A 44 -1.56 10.29 -10.96
C ASP A 44 -0.95 10.90 -9.68
N GLY A 45 -1.34 10.38 -8.51
CA GLY A 45 -0.78 10.82 -7.23
C GLY A 45 0.72 10.55 -7.09
N MET A 46 1.20 9.40 -7.60
CA MET A 46 2.64 9.08 -7.61
C MET A 46 3.42 10.00 -8.54
N THR A 47 2.88 10.29 -9.73
CA THR A 47 3.50 11.20 -10.71
C THR A 47 3.63 12.60 -10.13
N PHE A 48 2.53 13.16 -9.59
CA PHE A 48 2.54 14.46 -8.93
C PHE A 48 3.54 14.51 -7.77
N THR A 49 3.58 13.46 -6.94
CA THR A 49 4.51 13.38 -5.79
C THR A 49 5.96 13.42 -6.23
N LYS A 50 6.30 12.68 -7.29
CA LYS A 50 7.64 12.63 -7.86
C LYS A 50 8.06 13.97 -8.47
N GLU A 51 7.18 14.58 -9.28
CA GLU A 51 7.45 15.88 -9.92
C GLU A 51 7.63 17.01 -8.91
N ASN A 52 6.93 16.95 -7.78
CA ASN A 52 6.95 17.99 -6.76
C ASN A 52 7.89 17.66 -5.58
N ASN A 53 8.71 16.60 -5.67
CA ASN A 53 9.61 16.15 -4.60
C ASN A 53 8.94 16.12 -3.21
N ARG A 54 7.68 15.67 -3.13
CA ARG A 54 6.95 15.65 -1.86
C ARG A 54 7.60 14.62 -0.91
N PRO A 55 7.84 14.97 0.36
CA PRO A 55 8.43 14.04 1.32
C PRO A 55 7.44 12.92 1.68
N PRO A 56 7.92 11.78 2.21
CA PRO A 56 7.04 10.86 2.93
C PRO A 56 6.31 11.62 4.05
N ARG A 57 5.07 11.21 4.31
CA ARG A 57 4.30 11.75 5.43
C ARG A 57 4.16 10.64 6.46
N GLY A 58 4.42 10.96 7.71
CA GLY A 58 4.42 9.99 8.82
C GLY A 58 5.81 9.46 9.15
N THR A 59 5.86 8.55 10.11
CA THR A 59 7.09 7.96 10.66
C THR A 59 7.11 6.43 10.55
N LEU A 60 6.25 5.88 9.70
CA LEU A 60 6.16 4.45 9.41
C LEU A 60 7.12 4.06 8.28
#